data_AF-A0A522UT36-F1
#
_entry.id   AF-A0A522UT36-F1
#
_cell.length_a   1.000
_cell.length_b   1.000
_cell.length_c   1.000
_cell.angle_alpha   90.00
_cell.angle_beta   90.00
_cell.angle_gamma   90.00
#
_symmetry.space_group_name_H-M   'P 1'
#
loop_
_entity.id
_entity.type
_entity.pdbx_description
1 polymer ?
#
loop_
_entity_poly.entity_id
_entity_poly.type
_entity_poly.pdbx_seq_one_letter_code
_entity_poly.pdbx_strand_id
1 'polypeptide(L)'
;HKYDCIGCHTILGNGSYFAPELAKITEKKPKGYLKKFLMDPKSTNPGASMPKLGISSEEADNLLIFLDWTAKVDTNGWPPKPILATAAGVSSQELSAGQKVYQAQGCSGCHSLNGIGGATGPDLTHVGSKRDRAWLIGHFKDPDAYVKNSAMPKVEATDAEIGQLADYMLTLK
;
A
#
# COMPACT_ATOMS: atom_id res chain seq x y z
N HIS A 1 13.32 -14.91 8.74
CA HIS A 1 14.19 -15.47 7.69
C HIS A 1 13.53 -16.62 6.92
N LYS A 2 13.11 -17.75 7.53
CA LYS A 2 12.55 -18.92 6.80
C LYS A 2 11.40 -18.60 5.83
N TYR A 3 10.48 -17.72 6.22
CA TYR A 3 9.30 -17.35 5.41
C TYR A 3 9.34 -15.90 4.90
N ASP A 4 10.44 -15.21 5.18
CA ASP A 4 10.66 -13.80 4.84
C ASP A 4 9.46 -12.87 5.00
N CYS A 5 8.80 -12.91 6.17
CA CYS A 5 7.58 -12.15 6.43
C CYS A 5 7.76 -10.64 6.18
N ILE A 6 8.94 -10.11 6.52
CA ILE A 6 9.29 -8.70 6.33
C ILE A 6 9.50 -8.30 4.87
N GLY A 7 9.64 -9.28 3.96
CA GLY A 7 9.67 -9.05 2.52
C GLY A 7 8.33 -8.53 1.98
N CYS A 8 7.21 -8.77 2.67
CA CYS A 8 5.89 -8.23 2.33
C CYS A 8 5.28 -7.36 3.43
N HIS A 9 5.49 -7.70 4.70
CA HIS A 9 4.92 -6.99 5.83
C HIS A 9 5.93 -6.06 6.47
N THR A 10 5.43 -5.02 7.13
CA THR A 10 6.20 -4.34 8.16
C THR A 10 5.96 -5.02 9.52
N ILE A 11 7.00 -5.01 10.36
CA ILE A 11 6.95 -5.34 11.78
C ILE A 11 7.66 -4.22 12.52
N LEU A 12 6.93 -3.42 13.29
CA LEU A 12 7.46 -2.23 13.98
C LEU A 12 8.16 -1.27 13.01
N GLY A 13 7.67 -1.19 11.77
CA GLY A 13 8.15 -0.27 10.74
C GLY A 13 9.33 -0.81 9.95
N ASN A 14 9.80 -2.01 10.29
CA ASN A 14 10.85 -2.71 9.56
C ASN A 14 10.25 -3.72 8.58
N GLY A 15 10.66 -3.64 7.31
CA GLY A 15 10.16 -4.50 6.24
C GLY A 15 9.54 -3.68 5.10
N SER A 16 8.74 -4.33 4.28
CA SER A 16 8.07 -3.69 3.15
C SER A 16 6.61 -3.38 3.45
N TYR A 17 6.06 -2.38 2.75
CA TYR A 17 4.69 -1.90 2.95
C TYR A 17 3.68 -2.53 1.97
N PHE A 18 4.01 -3.66 1.35
CA PHE A 18 3.13 -4.36 0.41
C PHE A 18 1.91 -5.00 1.08
N ALA A 19 2.09 -5.46 2.32
CA ALA A 19 1.07 -6.06 3.15
C ALA A 19 0.97 -5.31 4.48
N PRO A 20 -0.16 -5.43 5.21
CA PRO A 20 -0.38 -4.67 6.43
C PRO A 20 0.64 -4.96 7.53
N GLU A 21 0.92 -3.93 8.34
CA GLU A 21 1.77 -4.03 9.55
C GLU A 21 1.26 -5.08 10.54
N LEU A 22 2.19 -5.89 11.05
CA LEU A 22 1.85 -7.04 11.90
C LEU A 22 2.00 -6.80 13.41
N ALA A 23 2.68 -5.74 13.87
CA ALA A 23 3.02 -5.55 15.28
C ALA A 23 1.82 -5.74 16.20
N LYS A 24 0.66 -5.17 15.85
CA LYS A 24 -0.58 -5.24 16.65
C LYS A 24 -1.60 -6.27 16.14
N ILE A 25 -1.20 -7.21 15.29
CA ILE A 25 -2.17 -8.08 14.58
C ILE A 25 -2.95 -9.00 15.52
N THR A 26 -2.32 -9.48 16.60
CA THR A 26 -2.92 -10.38 17.59
C THR A 26 -3.90 -9.67 18.53
N GLU A 27 -3.85 -8.34 18.64
CA GLU A 27 -4.89 -7.52 19.27
C GLU A 27 -6.08 -7.27 18.33
N LYS A 28 -5.82 -7.23 17.01
CA LYS A 28 -6.83 -6.90 15.99
C LYS A 28 -7.64 -8.10 15.51
N LYS A 29 -7.10 -9.31 15.63
CA LYS A 29 -7.73 -10.55 15.12
C LYS A 29 -7.55 -11.72 16.10
N PRO A 30 -8.56 -12.61 16.22
CA PRO A 30 -8.44 -13.78 17.08
C PRO A 30 -7.27 -14.68 16.66
N LYS A 31 -6.50 -15.20 17.63
CA LYS A 31 -5.36 -16.11 17.37
C LYS A 31 -5.75 -17.33 16.53
N GLY A 32 -6.93 -17.91 16.78
CA GLY A 32 -7.45 -19.04 15.99
C GLY A 32 -7.70 -18.71 14.51
N TYR A 33 -8.12 -17.47 14.21
CA TYR A 33 -8.24 -16.98 12.84
C TYR A 33 -6.85 -16.84 12.21
N LEU A 34 -5.93 -16.19 12.90
CA LEU A 34 -4.58 -15.94 12.40
C LEU A 34 -3.81 -17.24 12.15
N LYS A 35 -3.97 -18.24 13.02
CA LYS A 35 -3.36 -19.57 12.82
C LYS A 35 -3.81 -20.21 11.51
N LYS A 36 -5.12 -20.25 11.26
CA LYS A 36 -5.68 -20.79 10.02
C LYS A 36 -5.22 -19.98 8.80
N PHE A 37 -5.21 -18.66 8.92
CA PHE A 37 -4.77 -17.77 7.85
C PHE A 37 -3.29 -17.96 7.50
N LEU A 38 -2.39 -18.12 8.49
CA LEU A 38 -0.96 -18.38 8.24
C LEU A 38 -0.73 -19.70 7.51
N MET A 39 -1.52 -20.73 7.80
CA MET A 39 -1.39 -22.06 7.19
C MET A 39 -1.98 -22.11 5.77
N ASP A 40 -3.12 -21.45 5.55
CA ASP A 40 -3.78 -21.38 4.25
C ASP A 40 -4.60 -20.08 4.10
N PRO A 41 -3.97 -18.99 3.59
CA PRO A 41 -4.61 -17.69 3.50
C PRO A 41 -5.89 -17.69 2.65
N LYS A 42 -5.86 -18.37 1.49
CA LYS A 42 -6.98 -18.42 0.56
C LYS A 42 -8.17 -19.23 1.08
N SER A 43 -7.93 -20.22 1.94
CA SER A 43 -9.01 -20.94 2.62
C SER A 43 -9.82 -20.06 3.59
N THR A 44 -9.19 -19.04 4.17
CA THR A 44 -9.78 -18.15 5.17
C THR A 44 -10.30 -16.85 4.54
N ASN A 45 -9.60 -16.34 3.53
CA ASN A 45 -9.99 -15.19 2.72
C ASN A 45 -9.64 -15.47 1.25
N PRO A 46 -10.63 -15.77 0.39
CA PRO A 46 -10.39 -16.06 -1.03
C PRO A 46 -9.63 -14.96 -1.80
N GLY A 47 -9.75 -13.70 -1.37
CA GLY A 47 -9.05 -12.54 -1.94
C GLY A 47 -7.66 -12.28 -1.36
N ALA A 48 -7.12 -13.18 -0.52
CA ALA A 48 -5.80 -12.98 0.07
C ALA A 48 -4.68 -13.09 -0.99
N SER A 49 -3.85 -12.04 -1.07
CA SER A 49 -2.62 -12.04 -1.86
C SER A 49 -1.46 -12.79 -1.19
N MET A 50 -1.57 -13.06 0.12
CA MET A 50 -0.55 -13.80 0.86
C MET A 50 -0.43 -15.23 0.31
N PRO A 51 0.77 -15.68 -0.11
CA PRO A 51 0.96 -17.01 -0.66
C PRO A 51 0.84 -18.09 0.42
N LYS A 52 0.61 -19.33 0.00
CA LYS A 52 0.65 -20.49 0.91
C LYS A 52 2.11 -20.84 1.21
N LEU A 53 2.55 -20.52 2.42
CA LEU A 53 3.95 -20.62 2.84
C LEU A 53 4.37 -22.04 3.28
N GLY A 54 3.42 -22.98 3.35
CA GLY A 54 3.70 -24.33 3.87
C GLY A 54 4.00 -24.36 5.36
N ILE A 55 3.51 -23.37 6.12
CA ILE A 55 3.68 -23.28 7.58
C ILE A 55 2.90 -24.40 8.26
N SER A 56 3.56 -25.14 9.16
CA SER A 56 2.91 -26.16 9.98
C SER A 56 2.05 -25.53 11.10
N SER A 57 1.18 -26.33 11.72
CA SER A 57 0.37 -25.89 12.88
C SER A 57 1.24 -25.38 14.03
N GLU A 58 2.35 -26.06 14.31
CA GLU A 58 3.30 -25.71 15.37
C GLU A 58 4.09 -24.44 15.03
N GLU A 59 4.52 -24.30 13.78
CA GLU A 59 5.21 -23.09 13.31
C GLU A 59 4.29 -21.87 13.36
N ALA A 60 3.01 -22.05 13.01
CA ALA A 60 2.01 -21.00 13.16
C ALA A 60 1.84 -20.58 14.63
N ASP A 61 1.83 -21.52 15.58
CA ASP A 61 1.77 -21.19 17.01
C ASP A 61 3.00 -20.38 17.45
N ASN A 62 4.20 -20.79 17.03
CA ASN A 62 5.44 -20.09 17.36
C ASN A 62 5.47 -18.67 16.77
N LEU A 63 5.01 -18.48 15.53
CA LEU A 63 4.86 -17.16 14.93
C LEU A 63 3.85 -16.31 15.68
N LEU A 64 2.73 -16.90 16.14
CA LEU A 64 1.73 -16.17 16.92
C LEU A 64 2.25 -15.75 18.29
N ILE A 65 3.13 -16.53 18.93
CA ILE A 65 3.80 -16.12 20.18
C ILE A 65 4.67 -14.89 19.93
N PHE A 66 5.46 -14.89 18.86
CA PHE A 66 6.26 -13.71 18.48
C PHE A 66 5.37 -12.50 18.20
N LEU A 67 4.29 -12.67 17.42
CA LEU A 67 3.36 -11.58 17.09
C LEU A 67 2.54 -11.10 18.30
N ASP A 68 2.33 -11.94 19.32
CA ASP A 68 1.74 -11.56 20.60
C ASP A 68 2.70 -10.73 21.43
N TRP A 69 3.99 -11.09 21.42
CA TRP A 69 5.04 -10.28 22.05
C TRP A 69 5.19 -8.91 21.37
N THR A 70 5.24 -8.86 20.03
CA THR A 70 5.28 -7.57 19.31
C THR A 70 4.05 -6.72 19.58
N ALA A 71 2.89 -7.35 19.79
CA ALA A 71 1.67 -6.62 20.08
C ALA A 71 1.72 -5.93 21.43
N LYS A 72 2.45 -6.47 22.39
CA LYS A 72 2.63 -5.85 23.71
C LYS A 72 3.67 -4.72 23.72
N VAL A 73 4.44 -4.55 22.65
CA VAL A 73 5.40 -3.44 22.55
C VAL A 73 4.63 -2.12 22.52
N ASP A 74 4.98 -1.18 23.41
CA ASP A 74 4.48 0.18 23.32
C ASP A 74 5.12 0.87 22.12
N THR A 75 4.30 1.09 21.11
CA THR A 75 4.71 1.71 19.85
C THR A 75 4.51 3.23 19.85
N ASN A 76 4.17 3.84 21.00
CA ASN A 76 3.82 5.25 21.11
C ASN A 76 2.77 5.68 20.07
N GLY A 77 1.79 4.81 19.79
CA GLY A 77 0.70 5.07 18.83
C GLY A 77 0.97 4.65 17.39
N TRP A 78 2.05 3.93 17.10
CA TRP A 78 2.40 3.43 15.75
C TRP A 78 1.94 1.96 15.50
N PRO A 79 1.59 1.52 14.27
CA PRO A 79 1.35 2.34 13.08
C PRO A 79 0.10 3.20 13.30
N PRO A 80 0.05 4.42 12.72
CA PRO A 80 -1.13 5.26 12.83
C PRO A 80 -2.35 4.49 12.31
N LYS A 81 -3.46 4.52 13.05
CA LYS A 81 -4.75 4.00 12.56
C LYS A 81 -5.11 4.78 11.28
N PRO A 82 -5.70 4.16 10.25
CA PRO A 82 -6.26 4.90 9.13
C PRO A 82 -7.15 6.03 9.65
N ILE A 83 -7.05 7.21 9.03
CA ILE A 83 -7.47 8.56 9.47
C ILE A 83 -8.97 8.70 9.81
N LEU A 84 -9.76 7.63 9.82
CA LEU A 84 -11.14 7.66 10.33
C LEU A 84 -11.24 7.57 11.86
N ALA A 85 -10.18 7.19 12.59
CA ALA A 85 -10.32 6.83 14.00
C ALA A 85 -9.75 7.81 15.04
N THR A 86 -8.89 8.77 14.70
CA THR A 86 -8.20 9.58 15.73
C THR A 86 -7.79 10.96 15.22
N ALA A 87 -8.76 11.88 15.19
CA ALA A 87 -8.49 13.31 15.18
C ALA A 87 -7.99 13.74 16.57
N ALA A 88 -6.69 13.97 16.72
CA ALA A 88 -6.08 14.93 17.65
C ALA A 88 -4.55 14.72 17.71
N GLY A 89 -3.82 15.45 16.87
CA GLY A 89 -2.52 15.98 17.28
C GLY A 89 -1.30 15.05 17.25
N VAL A 90 -0.95 14.47 16.10
CA VAL A 90 0.46 14.27 15.71
C VAL A 90 0.55 14.49 14.20
N SER A 91 1.49 15.33 13.75
CA SER A 91 1.73 15.57 12.32
C SER A 91 2.36 14.34 11.65
N SER A 92 1.55 13.33 11.36
CA SER A 92 1.77 12.55 10.14
C SER A 92 1.56 13.51 8.99
N GLN A 93 2.51 13.64 8.06
CA GLN A 93 2.29 14.43 6.86
C GLN A 93 1.05 13.84 6.18
N GLU A 94 -0.07 14.56 6.32
CA GLU A 94 -1.33 14.18 5.70
C GLU A 94 -1.05 13.99 4.22
N LEU A 95 -1.48 12.86 3.66
CA LEU A 95 -1.34 12.62 2.22
C LEU A 95 -1.83 13.89 1.52
N SER A 96 -0.98 14.45 0.66
CA SER A 96 -1.40 15.59 -0.15
C SER A 96 -2.67 15.21 -0.90
N ALA A 97 -3.49 16.19 -1.24
CA ALA A 97 -4.73 15.90 -1.96
C ALA A 97 -4.46 15.06 -3.24
N GLY A 98 -3.33 15.29 -3.91
CA GLY A 98 -2.89 14.49 -5.05
C GLY A 98 -2.50 13.05 -4.70
N GLN A 99 -1.86 12.81 -3.55
CA GLN A 99 -1.58 11.45 -3.07
C GLN A 99 -2.87 10.69 -2.74
N LYS A 100 -3.88 11.37 -2.20
CA LYS A 100 -5.20 10.77 -1.94
C LYS A 100 -5.88 10.35 -3.26
N VAL A 101 -5.81 11.19 -4.29
CA VAL A 101 -6.32 10.84 -5.63
C VAL A 101 -5.55 9.67 -6.22
N TYR A 102 -4.21 9.67 -6.15
CA TYR A 102 -3.38 8.56 -6.64
C TYR A 102 -3.77 7.21 -6.03
N GLN A 103 -4.06 7.17 -4.71
CA GLN A 103 -4.52 5.96 -4.04
C GLN A 103 -5.96 5.59 -4.43
N ALA A 104 -6.88 6.56 -4.43
CA ALA A 104 -8.28 6.32 -4.74
C ALA A 104 -8.49 5.78 -6.15
N GLN A 105 -7.67 6.24 -7.11
CA GLN A 105 -7.70 5.83 -8.51
C GLN A 105 -6.89 4.53 -8.76
N GLY A 106 -6.28 3.95 -7.72
CA GLY A 106 -5.57 2.67 -7.82
C GLY A 106 -4.33 2.70 -8.72
N CYS A 107 -3.68 3.85 -8.88
CA CYS A 107 -2.60 4.05 -9.85
C CYS A 107 -1.43 3.06 -9.67
N SER A 108 -1.12 2.68 -8.42
CA SER A 108 -0.07 1.72 -8.09
C SER A 108 -0.37 0.29 -8.56
N GLY A 109 -1.61 -0.02 -8.95
CA GLY A 109 -1.98 -1.31 -9.51
C GLY A 109 -1.34 -1.57 -10.88
N CYS A 110 -1.08 -0.50 -11.64
CA CYS A 110 -0.46 -0.58 -12.96
C CYS A 110 0.93 0.06 -13.01
N HIS A 111 1.18 1.14 -12.26
CA HIS A 111 2.43 1.88 -12.30
C HIS A 111 3.33 1.60 -11.09
N SER A 112 4.65 1.69 -11.29
CA SER A 112 5.64 1.59 -10.23
C SER A 112 6.20 2.95 -9.80
N LEU A 113 6.63 3.03 -8.54
CA LEU A 113 7.46 4.10 -7.97
C LEU A 113 8.65 3.44 -7.26
N ASN A 114 9.86 3.78 -7.68
CA ASN A 114 11.12 3.15 -7.29
C ASN A 114 11.09 1.63 -7.42
N GLY A 115 10.53 1.12 -8.53
CA GLY A 115 10.37 -0.33 -8.74
C GLY A 115 9.28 -1.00 -7.90
N ILE A 116 8.46 -0.24 -7.18
CA ILE A 116 7.37 -0.73 -6.32
C ILE A 116 6.02 -0.38 -6.94
N GLY A 117 5.20 -1.38 -7.27
CA GLY A 117 3.86 -1.22 -7.86
C GLY A 117 3.64 -2.18 -9.02
N GLY A 118 2.67 -1.87 -9.87
CA GLY A 118 2.43 -2.61 -11.11
C GLY A 118 3.51 -2.35 -12.16
N ALA A 119 3.66 -3.30 -13.10
CA ALA A 119 4.56 -3.17 -14.26
C ALA A 119 3.79 -3.07 -15.60
N THR A 120 2.45 -2.96 -15.54
CA THR A 120 1.60 -2.80 -16.73
C THR A 120 1.76 -1.41 -17.34
N GLY A 121 1.84 -0.39 -16.49
CA GLY A 121 2.18 0.98 -16.85
C GLY A 121 3.67 1.27 -16.58
N PRO A 122 4.21 2.35 -17.16
CA PRO A 122 5.60 2.76 -16.94
C PRO A 122 5.85 3.20 -15.49
N ASP A 123 7.12 3.13 -15.09
CA ASP A 123 7.59 3.66 -13.82
C ASP A 123 7.46 5.20 -13.77
N LEU A 124 6.85 5.70 -12.69
CA LEU A 124 6.54 7.10 -12.46
C LEU A 124 7.54 7.83 -11.55
N THR A 125 8.58 7.16 -11.05
CA THR A 125 9.55 7.70 -10.06
C THR A 125 10.09 9.07 -10.42
N HIS A 126 10.36 9.26 -11.71
CA HIS A 126 10.99 10.47 -12.24
C HIS A 126 10.07 11.19 -13.23
N VAL A 127 8.75 10.98 -13.14
CA VAL A 127 7.81 11.56 -14.10
C VAL A 127 7.77 13.08 -14.04
N GLY A 128 7.92 13.65 -12.84
CA GLY A 128 8.00 15.11 -12.60
C GLY A 128 9.26 15.76 -13.17
N SER A 129 10.29 14.96 -13.47
CA SER A 129 11.48 15.41 -14.22
C SER A 129 11.30 15.32 -15.74
N LYS A 130 10.27 14.60 -16.23
CA LYS A 130 10.06 14.29 -17.65
C LYS A 130 8.84 14.97 -18.27
N ARG A 131 7.87 15.37 -17.45
CA ARG A 131 6.57 15.91 -17.86
C ARG A 131 6.25 17.17 -17.08
N ASP A 132 5.62 18.12 -17.76
CA ASP A 132 5.09 19.32 -17.12
C ASP A 132 3.64 19.09 -16.62
N ARG A 133 3.15 20.08 -15.86
CA ARG A 133 1.82 20.04 -15.25
C ARG A 133 0.70 19.94 -16.30
N ALA A 134 0.83 20.67 -17.41
CA ALA A 134 -0.21 20.74 -18.44
C ALA A 134 -0.34 19.40 -19.17
N TRP A 135 0.80 18.77 -19.48
CA TRP A 135 0.86 17.43 -20.04
C TRP A 135 0.22 16.41 -19.10
N LEU A 136 0.54 16.45 -17.80
CA LEU A 136 -0.02 15.52 -16.81
C LEU A 136 -1.55 15.64 -16.71
N ILE A 137 -2.06 16.87 -16.59
CA ILE A 137 -3.52 17.11 -16.53
C ILE A 137 -4.21 16.63 -17.81
N GLY A 138 -3.65 16.95 -18.97
CA GLY A 138 -4.19 16.53 -20.26
C GLY A 138 -4.21 15.02 -20.41
N HIS A 139 -3.09 14.36 -20.07
CA HIS A 139 -2.99 12.91 -20.13
C HIS A 139 -3.94 12.21 -19.15
N PHE A 140 -4.19 12.75 -17.95
CA PHE A 140 -5.16 12.16 -17.03
C PHE A 140 -6.61 12.26 -17.53
N LYS A 141 -6.95 13.34 -18.24
CA LYS A 141 -8.29 13.53 -18.81
C LYS A 141 -8.50 12.74 -20.10
N ASP A 142 -7.45 12.65 -20.94
CA ASP A 142 -7.47 11.95 -22.21
C ASP A 142 -6.13 11.23 -22.45
N PRO A 143 -5.97 10.00 -21.93
CA PRO A 143 -4.70 9.30 -22.04
C PRO A 143 -4.27 9.01 -23.48
N ASP A 144 -5.22 8.71 -24.37
CA ASP A 144 -4.94 8.32 -25.76
C ASP A 144 -4.48 9.52 -26.62
N ALA A 145 -4.96 10.72 -26.33
CA ALA A 145 -4.51 11.95 -27.00
C ALA A 145 -3.03 12.29 -26.72
N TYR A 146 -2.47 11.83 -25.61
CA TYR A 146 -1.09 12.12 -25.19
C TYR A 146 -0.14 10.93 -25.33
N VAL A 147 -0.68 9.71 -25.26
CA VAL A 147 0.05 8.46 -25.50
C VAL A 147 -0.81 7.60 -26.42
N LYS A 148 -0.39 7.47 -27.67
CA LYS A 148 -1.15 6.74 -28.69
C LYS A 148 -1.38 5.27 -28.27
N ASN A 149 -2.62 4.81 -28.37
CA ASN A 149 -3.07 3.49 -27.92
C ASN A 149 -2.83 3.27 -26.42
N SER A 150 -3.07 4.30 -25.61
CA SER A 150 -2.88 4.20 -24.16
C SER A 150 -3.84 3.16 -23.56
N ALA A 151 -3.28 2.20 -22.83
CA ALA A 151 -4.07 1.30 -21.99
C ALA A 151 -4.46 1.93 -20.64
N MET A 152 -3.95 3.13 -20.34
CA MET A 152 -4.30 3.86 -19.13
C MET A 152 -5.75 4.34 -19.23
N PRO A 153 -6.63 3.99 -18.27
CA PRO A 153 -7.98 4.53 -18.24
C PRO A 153 -7.93 6.02 -17.93
N LYS A 154 -8.93 6.78 -18.43
CA LYS A 154 -9.12 8.16 -18.01
C LYS A 154 -9.38 8.22 -16.49
N VAL A 155 -8.83 9.24 -15.84
CA VAL A 155 -9.01 9.44 -14.41
C VAL A 155 -10.39 10.04 -14.17
N GLU A 156 -11.25 9.29 -13.47
CA GLU A 156 -12.58 9.75 -13.08
C GLU A 156 -12.47 10.55 -11.77
N ALA A 157 -12.18 11.85 -11.88
CA ALA A 157 -12.08 12.78 -10.77
C ALA A 157 -12.45 14.21 -11.20
N THR A 158 -12.64 15.11 -10.24
CA THR A 158 -12.90 16.53 -10.53
C THR A 158 -11.65 17.22 -11.09
N ASP A 159 -11.84 18.34 -11.79
CA ASP A 159 -10.72 19.15 -12.32
C ASP A 159 -9.73 19.59 -11.24
N ALA A 160 -10.24 19.89 -10.04
CA ALA A 160 -9.40 20.22 -8.88
C ALA A 160 -8.54 19.03 -8.44
N GLU A 161 -9.13 17.83 -8.35
CA GLU A 161 -8.44 16.59 -7.99
C GLU A 161 -7.40 16.17 -9.04
N ILE A 162 -7.73 16.31 -10.32
CA ILE A 162 -6.78 16.05 -11.42
C ILE A 162 -5.59 17.03 -11.34
N GLY A 163 -5.85 18.30 -11.04
CA GLY A 163 -4.81 19.29 -10.80
C GLY A 163 -3.90 18.91 -9.63
N GLN A 164 -4.49 18.48 -8.52
CA GLN A 164 -3.75 18.02 -7.34
C GLN A 164 -2.93 16.76 -7.62
N LEU A 165 -3.47 15.81 -8.39
CA LEU A 165 -2.76 14.61 -8.82
C LEU A 165 -1.53 14.97 -9.68
N ALA A 166 -1.69 15.91 -10.61
CA ALA A 166 -0.58 16.42 -11.42
C ALA A 166 0.50 17.08 -10.55
N ASP A 167 0.10 17.90 -9.58
CA ASP A 167 1.04 18.53 -8.64
C ASP A 167 1.82 17.49 -7.83
N TYR A 168 1.17 16.40 -7.41
CA TYR A 168 1.85 15.29 -6.76
C TYR A 168 2.86 14.61 -7.71
N MET A 169 2.49 14.32 -8.96
CA MET A 169 3.42 13.72 -9.93
C MET A 169 4.65 14.60 -10.20
N LEU A 170 4.52 15.93 -10.14
CA LEU A 170 5.65 16.85 -10.29
C LEU A 170 6.68 16.75 -9.15
N THR A 171 6.29 16.21 -8.00
CA THR A 171 7.21 15.94 -6.87
C THR A 171 8.07 14.70 -7.08
N LEU A 172 7.71 13.84 -8.03
CA LEU A 172 8.42 12.58 -8.33
C LEU A 172 9.57 12.86 -9.30
N LYS A 173 10.79 13.04 -8.76
CA LYS A 173 11.97 13.49 -9.51
C LYS A 173 13.13 12.54 -9.49
#